data_AF-A0A7L5ZI89-F1
#
_entry.id   AF-A0A7L5ZI89-F1
#
_cell.length_a   1.000
_cell.length_b   1.000
_cell.length_c   1.000
_cell.angle_alpha   90.00
_cell.angle_beta   90.00
_cell.angle_gamma   90.00
#
_symmetry.space_group_name_H-M   'P 1'
#
loop_
_entity.id
_entity.type
_entity.pdbx_description
1 polymer ?
#
loop_
_entity_poly.entity_id
_entity_poly.type
_entity_poly.pdbx_seq_one_letter_code
_entity_poly.pdbx_strand_id
1 'polypeptide(L)' 'MDVARNGQVVRFSWRYTNGLASDEFWYYFGDEKTYRVTKETFVQTKASPGAQVCLSVKVHRASGDDASDYTRKCTS' A
#
# COMPACT_ATOMS: atom_id res chain seq x y z
N MET A 1 -9.79 -3.72 -33.41
CA MET A 1 -8.57 -4.16 -32.72
C MET A 1 -8.40 -3.27 -31.50
N ASP A 2 -9.08 -3.59 -30.41
CA ASP A 2 -8.97 -2.83 -29.17
C ASP A 2 -7.78 -3.38 -28.38
N VAL A 3 -6.64 -2.70 -28.51
CA VAL A 3 -5.52 -2.91 -27.58
C VAL A 3 -5.99 -2.34 -26.25
N ALA A 4 -6.57 -3.21 -25.41
CA ALA A 4 -6.81 -2.93 -24.02
C ALA A 4 -5.52 -2.35 -23.43
N ARG A 5 -5.52 -1.06 -23.10
CA ARG A 5 -4.45 -0.43 -22.33
C ARG A 5 -4.49 -1.07 -20.95
N ASN A 6 -3.87 -2.23 -20.81
CA ASN A 6 -3.64 -2.89 -19.53
C ASN A 6 -2.96 -1.85 -18.64
N GLY A 7 -3.66 -1.42 -17.58
CA GLY A 7 -3.19 -0.37 -16.69
C GLY A 7 -1.74 -0.58 -16.26
N GLN A 8 -1.01 0.52 -16.09
CA GLN A 8 0.39 0.48 -15.66
C GLN A 8 0.46 -0.15 -14.27
N VAL A 9 1.35 -1.13 -14.09
CA VAL A 9 1.63 -1.66 -12.76
C VAL A 9 2.47 -0.65 -12.01
N VAL A 10 1.91 -0.12 -10.93
CA VAL A 10 2.57 0.80 -10.03
C VAL A 10 3.03 0.02 -8.81
N ARG A 11 4.30 0.18 -8.44
CA ARG A 11 4.88 -0.40 -7.21
C ARG A 11 5.16 0.70 -6.20
N PHE A 12 4.65 0.51 -5.00
CA PHE A 12 4.99 1.34 -3.84
C PHE A 12 5.89 0.53 -2.91
N SER A 13 6.92 1.18 -2.38
CA SER A 13 7.78 0.62 -1.35
C SER A 13 8.00 1.63 -0.22
N TRP A 14 8.21 1.10 0.98
CA TRP A 14 8.55 1.89 2.15
C TRP A 14 9.66 1.20 2.95
N ARG A 15 10.31 1.99 3.81
CA ARG A 15 11.24 1.47 4.81
C ARG A 15 10.53 1.54 6.16
N TYR A 16 10.66 0.48 6.94
CA TYR A 16 10.15 0.39 8.29
C TYR A 16 11.28 -0.13 9.18
N THR A 17 11.76 0.72 10.08
CA THR A 17 12.90 0.45 10.96
C THR A 17 12.41 -0.08 12.31
N ASN A 18 13.19 -0.97 12.94
CA ASN A 18 12.85 -1.61 14.22
C ASN A 18 11.54 -2.42 14.18
N GLY A 19 11.19 -2.99 13.02
CA GLY A 19 10.02 -3.84 12.88
C GLY A 19 10.19 -5.19 13.55
N LEU A 20 9.11 -5.70 14.14
CA LEU A 20 9.07 -7.05 14.71
C LEU A 20 8.56 -8.04 13.67
N ALA A 21 8.96 -9.31 13.77
CA ALA A 21 8.45 -10.37 12.87
C ALA A 21 6.92 -10.56 12.99
N SER A 22 6.37 -10.22 14.15
CA SER A 22 4.94 -10.28 14.42
C SER A 22 4.15 -9.09 13.86
N ASP A 23 4.82 -8.02 13.39
CA ASP A 23 4.15 -6.84 12.84
C ASP A 23 3.43 -7.16 11.53
N GLU A 24 2.23 -6.64 11.35
CA GLU A 24 1.41 -6.79 10.16
C GLU A 24 1.17 -5.44 9.50
N PHE A 25 1.30 -5.37 8.18
CA PHE A 25 1.07 -4.14 7.42
C PHE A 25 -0.32 -4.18 6.81
N TRP A 26 -1.09 -3.15 7.07
CA TRP A 26 -2.41 -2.92 6.49
C TRP A 26 -2.28 -1.78 5.50
N TYR A 27 -2.77 -1.96 4.28
CA TYR A 27 -2.70 -0.92 3.27
C TYR A 27 -4.02 -0.68 2.55
N TYR A 28 -4.18 0.53 2.01
CA TYR A 28 -5.34 0.96 1.25
C TYR A 28 -4.93 1.85 0.06
N PHE A 29 -5.69 1.76 -1.03
CA PHE A 29 -5.52 2.58 -2.22
C PHE A 29 -6.68 3.58 -2.34
N GLY A 30 -6.38 4.87 -2.36
CA GLY A 30 -7.40 5.93 -2.35
C GLY A 30 -8.22 5.95 -1.06
N ASP A 31 -9.49 6.36 -1.15
CA ASP A 31 -10.44 6.39 -0.02
C ASP A 31 -11.25 5.09 0.10
N GLU A 32 -11.15 4.20 -0.90
CA GLU A 32 -11.74 2.88 -0.82
C GLU A 32 -10.97 2.03 0.18
N LYS A 33 -11.70 1.56 1.19
CA LYS A 33 -11.22 0.68 2.26
C LYS A 33 -11.03 -0.75 1.75
N THR A 34 -10.17 -0.94 0.76
CA THR A 34 -9.65 -2.27 0.42
C THR A 34 -8.53 -2.58 1.39
N TYR A 35 -8.80 -3.44 2.37
CA TYR A 35 -7.82 -3.87 3.34
C TYR A 35 -7.10 -5.11 2.84
N ARG A 36 -5.76 -5.07 2.84
CA ARG A 36 -4.96 -6.27 2.74
C ARG A 36 -3.84 -6.24 3.75
N VAL A 37 -3.72 -7.36 4.46
CA VAL A 37 -2.65 -7.61 5.41
C VAL A 37 -1.48 -8.24 4.65
N THR A 38 -0.28 -7.70 4.84
CA THR A 38 0.96 -8.25 4.28
C THR A 38 2.09 -8.17 5.31
N LYS A 39 3.13 -8.99 5.14
CA LYS A 39 4.41 -8.87 5.87
C LYS A 39 5.47 -8.13 5.05
N GLU A 40 5.16 -7.81 3.79
CA GLU A 40 6.08 -7.16 2.87
C GLU A 40 6.03 -5.64 2.99
N THR A 41 7.18 -4.98 2.81
CA THR A 41 7.31 -3.51 2.79
C THR A 41 7.08 -2.89 1.41
N PHE A 42 6.33 -3.58 0.55
CA PHE A 42 5.95 -3.11 -0.76
C PHE A 42 4.58 -3.67 -1.17
N VAL A 43 3.89 -2.95 -2.06
CA VAL A 43 2.66 -3.41 -2.72
C VAL A 43 2.62 -2.96 -4.17
N GLN A 44 1.83 -3.66 -4.97
CA GLN A 44 1.60 -3.33 -6.37
C GLN A 44 0.11 -3.20 -6.65
N THR A 45 -0.24 -2.30 -7.56
CA THR A 45 -1.60 -2.15 -8.08
C THR A 45 -1.57 -1.73 -9.55
N LYS A 46 -2.69 -1.91 -10.24
CA LYS A 46 -2.87 -1.41 -11.61
C LYS A 46 -3.49 -0.02 -11.55
N ALA A 47 -2.84 0.95 -12.18
CA ALA A 47 -3.37 2.28 -12.38
C ALA A 47 -3.78 2.46 -13.84
N SER A 48 -4.93 3.07 -14.08
CA SER A 48 -5.26 3.55 -15.43
C SER A 48 -4.24 4.62 -15.83
N PRO A 49 -3.82 4.67 -17.11
CA PRO A 49 -2.90 5.71 -17.56
C PRO A 49 -3.43 7.12 -17.24
N GLY A 50 -2.64 7.92 -16.52
CA GLY A 50 -3.01 9.28 -16.09
C GLY A 50 -3.84 9.36 -14.81
N ALA A 51 -4.16 8.23 -14.16
CA ALA A 51 -4.83 8.22 -12.87
C ALA A 51 -3.82 8.37 -11.72
N GLN A 52 -4.10 9.29 -10.79
CA GLN A 52 -3.35 9.35 -9.53
C GLN A 52 -3.76 8.19 -8.63
N VAL A 53 -2.78 7.47 -8.09
CA VAL A 53 -2.99 6.44 -7.09
C VAL A 53 -2.27 6.84 -5.81
N CYS A 54 -2.99 6.81 -4.69
CA CYS A 54 -2.44 7.05 -3.36
C CYS A 54 -2.44 5.75 -2.57
N LEU A 55 -1.27 5.31 -2.13
CA LEU A 55 -1.12 4.26 -1.12
C LEU A 55 -1.13 4.92 0.26
N SER A 56 -1.81 4.28 1.20
CA SER A 56 -1.56 4.51 2.62
C SER A 56 -1.29 3.21 3.34
N VAL A 57 -0.38 3.24 4.31
CA VAL A 57 0.06 2.06 5.07
C VAL A 57 -0.08 2.33 6.56
N LYS A 58 -0.59 1.35 7.30
CA LYS A 58 -0.65 1.28 8.77
C LYS A 58 0.07 0.01 9.24
N VAL A 59 0.79 0.09 10.36
CA VAL A 59 1.41 -1.08 10.99
C VAL A 59 0.61 -1.48 12.21
N HIS A 60 0.25 -2.75 12.28
CA HIS A 60 -0.39 -3.37 13.43
C HIS A 60 0.62 -4.27 14.13
N ARG A 61 0.92 -3.99 15.40
CA ARG A 61 1.81 -4.84 16.19
C ARG A 61 1.01 -5.92 16.90
N ALA A 62 1.63 -7.09 17.10
CA ALA A 62 1.00 -8.15 17.88
C ALA A 62 0.77 -7.79 19.36
N SER A 63 1.40 -6.73 19.88
CA SER A 63 1.10 -6.21 21.22
C SER A 63 -0.26 -5.51 21.30
N GLY A 64 -0.93 -5.25 20.18
CA GLY A 64 -2.18 -4.49 20.11
C GLY A 64 -1.97 -2.96 20.09
N ASP A 65 -0.73 -2.49 20.29
CA ASP A 65 -0.38 -1.10 20.09
C ASP A 65 -0.29 -0.84 18.57
N ASP A 66 -1.34 -0.25 18.02
CA ASP A 66 -1.30 0.28 16.66
C ASP A 66 -0.17 1.31 16.54
N ALA A 67 0.64 1.23 15.48
CA ALA A 67 1.50 2.34 15.13
C ALA A 67 0.62 3.48 14.60
N SER A 68 0.74 4.66 15.21
CA SER A 68 0.01 5.89 14.87
C SER A 68 0.36 6.46 13.49
N ASP A 69 1.36 5.92 12.80
CA ASP A 69 1.92 6.50 11.59
C ASP A 69 1.30 5.92 10.31
N TYR A 70 0.39 6.69 9.73
CA TYR A 70 -0.09 6.50 8.37
C TYR A 70 0.92 7.12 7.40
N THR A 71 1.57 6.31 6.55
CA THR A 71 2.37 6.86 5.44
C THR A 71 1.52 6.94 4.18
N ARG A 72 1.13 8.14 3.73
CA ARG A 72 0.48 8.36 2.43
C ARG A 72 1.50 8.70 1.35
N LYS A 73 1.53 7.93 0.26
CA LYS A 73 2.34 8.20 -0.95
C LYS A 73 1.46 8.19 -2.17
N CYS A 74 1.52 9.23 -3.00
CA CYS A 74 0.77 9.32 -4.25
C CYS A 74 1.71 9.34 -5.46
N THR A 75 1.29 8.73 -6.55
CA THR A 75 1.97 8.79 -7.86
C THR A 75 0.95 8.98 -8.97
N SER A 76 1.36 9.66 -10.03
CA SER A 76 0.58 9.93 -11.26
C SER A 76 1.20 9.24 -12.46
#